data_AF-A0A087A9G8-F1
#
_entry.id   AF-A0A087A9G8-F1
#
_cell.length_a   1.000
_cell.length_b   1.000
_cell.length_c   1.000
_cell.angle_alpha   90.00
_cell.angle_beta   90.00
_cell.angle_gamma   90.00
#
_symmetry.space_group_name_H-M   'P 1'
#
loop_
_entity.id
_entity.type
_entity.pdbx_description
1 polymer ?
#
loop_
_entity_poly.entity_id
_entity_poly.type
_entity_poly.pdbx_seq_one_letter_code
_entity_poly.pdbx_strand_id
1 'polypeptide(L)'
;MAADDLTELKVVRESESNIDLLIRTQDNRLVVCVENKIFSGLHDRQLDRYHRYAEHMYGEYRYRLYVLLTPAGYEPPDEQSENPSVWLPFSYSSLAEVMESLIPYANGRARICIEDYISLLKKENIMEDDELDELASKLYGRYRGVFDLVNERCAGQAGVAGYLRGIYLSVLNEYKKSGRFSDCVPLDFTGVYLSFHTAGMDAYLHNDRSRAGTWGNPSDTYHYWVYPTLLKPTIKLELGPFGQPSDVIQAMESLRRVAKARNPEISPDSHYRVVKSIPARIDETETVNADDVDVEGVKNKLRKALDNMLDFEKKTLDELGVIPVAQ
;
A
#
# COMPACT_ATOMS: atom_id res chain seq x y z
N MET A 1 -47.61 22.17 11.57
CA MET A 1 -46.96 23.33 12.22
C MET A 1 -46.20 24.06 11.13
N ALA A 2 -46.34 25.37 11.03
CA ALA A 2 -45.66 26.15 10.00
C ALA A 2 -44.15 25.91 10.09
N ALA A 3 -43.48 25.82 8.93
CA ALA A 3 -42.03 25.98 8.89
C ALA A 3 -41.76 27.42 9.35
N ASP A 4 -41.43 27.56 10.63
CA ASP A 4 -41.35 28.85 11.29
C ASP A 4 -40.23 29.70 10.66
N ASP A 5 -40.50 31.00 10.55
CA ASP A 5 -39.58 32.00 10.01
C ASP A 5 -38.21 31.97 10.74
N LEU A 6 -37.14 31.75 9.97
CA LEU A 6 -35.74 31.78 10.42
C LEU A 6 -34.98 32.98 9.81
N THR A 7 -35.68 33.99 9.30
CA THR A 7 -35.09 35.14 8.60
C THR A 7 -34.13 35.95 9.50
N GLU A 8 -34.34 35.90 10.83
CA GLU A 8 -33.51 36.58 11.84
C GLU A 8 -32.48 35.64 12.51
N LEU A 9 -31.93 34.68 11.77
CA LEU A 9 -30.89 33.76 12.25
C LEU A 9 -29.50 34.39 12.14
N LYS A 10 -28.76 34.36 13.25
CA LYS A 10 -27.37 34.86 13.34
C LYS A 10 -26.41 33.68 13.42
N VAL A 11 -25.42 33.65 12.52
CA VAL A 11 -24.30 32.70 12.54
C VAL A 11 -23.03 33.45 12.92
N VAL A 12 -22.32 32.94 13.92
CA VAL A 12 -21.05 33.49 14.41
C VAL A 12 -20.00 32.39 14.36
N ARG A 13 -18.79 32.74 13.92
CA ARG A 13 -17.64 31.83 13.85
C ARG A 13 -16.54 32.33 14.78
N GLU A 14 -16.12 31.49 15.72
CA GLU A 14 -14.91 31.62 16.56
C GLU A 14 -14.78 32.90 17.42
N SER A 15 -15.70 33.87 17.33
CA SER A 15 -15.58 35.15 18.06
C SER A 15 -16.28 35.16 19.41
N GLU A 16 -17.17 34.20 19.68
CA GLU A 16 -17.86 34.05 20.96
C GLU A 16 -17.35 32.78 21.67
N SER A 17 -16.52 32.97 22.70
CA SER A 17 -15.90 31.88 23.47
C SER A 17 -15.10 30.87 22.64
N ASN A 18 -14.62 31.25 21.45
CA ASN A 18 -13.93 30.38 20.50
C ASN A 18 -14.75 29.19 19.97
N ILE A 19 -16.08 29.24 20.09
CA ILE A 19 -16.95 28.18 19.54
C ILE A 19 -16.83 28.20 18.01
N ASP A 20 -16.57 27.04 17.41
CA ASP A 20 -16.31 26.92 15.97
C ASP A 20 -17.47 27.50 15.15
N LEU A 21 -18.72 27.09 15.46
CA LEU A 21 -19.91 27.78 14.96
C LEU A 21 -20.97 27.92 16.06
N LEU A 22 -21.47 29.14 16.23
CA LEU A 22 -22.59 29.44 17.10
C LEU A 22 -23.73 30.01 16.26
N ILE A 23 -24.86 29.30 16.24
CA ILE A 23 -26.05 29.66 15.47
C ILE A 23 -27.16 29.99 16.46
N ARG A 24 -27.81 31.15 16.31
CA ARG A 24 -28.88 31.55 17.22
C ARG A 24 -29.96 32.37 16.54
N THR A 25 -31.18 32.24 17.02
CA THR A 25 -32.29 33.12 16.65
C THR A 25 -32.36 34.32 17.61
N GLN A 26 -32.83 35.47 17.12
CA GLN A 26 -32.99 36.68 17.94
C GLN A 26 -34.17 36.62 18.93
N ASP A 27 -35.17 35.79 18.65
CA ASP A 27 -36.37 35.57 19.46
C ASP A 27 -36.15 34.65 20.67
N ASN A 28 -34.89 34.37 21.02
CA ASN A 28 -34.48 33.44 22.09
C ASN A 28 -35.09 32.02 21.97
N ARG A 29 -35.42 31.59 20.74
CA ARG A 29 -36.02 30.27 20.51
C ARG A 29 -34.99 29.17 20.43
N LEU A 30 -33.92 29.35 19.66
CA LEU A 30 -32.94 28.30 19.37
C LEU A 30 -31.52 28.85 19.41
N VAL A 31 -30.64 28.13 20.10
CA VAL A 31 -29.19 28.24 19.97
C VAL A 31 -28.59 26.87 19.68
N VAL A 32 -27.63 26.82 18.75
CA VAL A 32 -26.88 25.64 18.36
C VAL A 32 -25.40 25.96 18.47
N CYS A 33 -24.70 25.20 19.30
CA CYS A 33 -23.26 25.23 19.45
C CYS A 33 -22.69 24.05 18.65
N VAL A 34 -21.89 24.33 17.63
CA VAL A 34 -21.22 23.30 16.84
C VAL A 34 -19.73 23.37 17.10
N GLU A 35 -19.18 22.24 17.54
CA GLU A 35 -17.76 21.96 17.55
C GLU A 35 -17.41 21.17 16.30
N ASN A 36 -16.48 21.66 15.48
CA ASN A 36 -16.07 21.04 14.24
C ASN A 36 -14.66 20.45 14.37
N LYS A 37 -14.52 19.14 14.13
CA LYS A 37 -13.23 18.44 14.19
C LYS A 37 -13.07 17.47 13.04
N ILE A 38 -12.05 17.69 12.21
CA ILE A 38 -11.73 16.82 11.06
C ILE A 38 -10.45 16.02 11.32
N PHE A 39 -9.34 16.69 11.70
CA PHE A 39 -8.01 16.06 11.87
C PHE A 39 -7.30 16.41 13.18
N SER A 40 -7.92 17.23 14.03
CA SER A 40 -7.37 17.64 15.31
C SER A 40 -8.10 16.94 16.46
N GLY A 41 -7.35 16.59 17.50
CA GLY A 41 -7.94 16.10 18.74
C GLY A 41 -8.76 17.17 19.45
N LEU A 42 -9.71 16.74 20.27
CA LEU A 42 -10.31 17.58 21.29
C LEU A 42 -9.28 17.78 22.40
N HIS A 43 -9.06 19.03 22.83
CA HIS A 43 -8.09 19.36 23.87
C HIS A 43 -8.71 20.30 24.92
N ASP A 44 -8.12 20.29 26.12
CA ASP A 44 -8.38 21.25 27.19
C ASP A 44 -9.83 21.32 27.73
N ARG A 45 -10.62 20.24 27.66
CA ARG A 45 -12.03 20.22 28.11
C ARG A 45 -12.88 21.25 27.36
N GLN A 46 -12.62 21.38 26.06
CA GLN A 46 -13.25 22.36 25.17
C GLN A 46 -14.77 22.31 25.22
N LEU A 47 -15.33 21.10 25.22
CA LEU A 47 -16.78 20.89 25.26
C LEU A 47 -17.41 21.41 26.55
N ASP A 48 -16.78 21.20 27.71
CA ASP A 48 -17.27 21.72 28.99
C ASP A 48 -17.22 23.25 29.06
N ARG A 49 -16.20 23.88 28.45
CA ARG A 49 -16.14 25.35 28.37
C ARG A 49 -17.29 25.89 27.53
N TYR A 50 -17.56 25.27 26.38
CA TYR A 50 -18.56 25.75 25.44
C TYR A 50 -19.96 25.54 25.99
N HIS A 51 -20.21 24.38 26.60
CA HIS A 51 -21.44 24.12 27.33
C HIS A 51 -21.68 25.14 28.45
N ARG A 52 -20.69 25.39 29.32
CA ARG A 52 -20.83 26.38 30.40
C ARG A 52 -21.09 27.79 29.88
N TYR A 53 -20.39 28.21 28.83
CA TYR A 53 -20.61 29.50 28.22
C TYR A 53 -22.02 29.63 27.65
N ALA A 54 -22.48 28.62 26.90
CA ALA A 54 -23.79 28.63 26.28
C ALA A 54 -24.93 28.60 27.32
N GLU A 55 -24.83 27.79 28.37
CA GLU A 55 -25.83 27.80 29.45
C GLU A 55 -25.83 29.13 30.22
N HIS A 56 -24.67 29.78 30.39
CA HIS A 56 -24.59 31.08 31.05
C HIS A 56 -25.21 32.20 30.21
N MET A 57 -24.91 32.25 28.90
CA MET A 57 -25.34 33.32 28.02
C MET A 57 -26.74 33.11 27.45
N TYR A 58 -27.14 31.85 27.27
CA TYR A 58 -28.34 31.45 26.53
C TYR A 58 -29.25 30.53 27.32
N GLY A 59 -29.10 30.42 28.65
CA GLY A 59 -29.92 29.55 29.50
C GLY A 59 -31.44 29.82 29.42
N GLU A 60 -31.84 31.02 29.01
CA GLU A 60 -33.24 31.40 28.78
C GLU A 60 -33.78 30.97 27.40
N TYR A 61 -32.91 30.50 26.50
CA TYR A 61 -33.34 30.03 25.18
C TYR A 61 -34.16 28.76 25.29
N ARG A 62 -35.27 28.68 24.55
CA ARG A 62 -36.19 27.52 24.62
C ARG A 62 -35.52 26.20 24.21
N TYR A 63 -34.69 26.23 23.16
CA TYR A 63 -33.96 25.06 22.67
C TYR A 63 -32.47 25.36 22.58
N ARG A 64 -31.66 24.44 23.11
CA ARG A 64 -30.21 24.51 23.12
C ARG A 64 -29.67 23.19 22.62
N LEU A 65 -28.95 23.23 21.51
CA LEU A 65 -28.37 22.05 20.88
C LEU A 65 -26.85 22.16 20.88
N TYR A 66 -26.20 21.06 21.24
CA TYR A 66 -24.76 20.93 21.26
C TYR A 66 -24.39 19.83 20.28
N VAL A 67 -23.59 20.17 19.27
CA VAL A 67 -23.26 19.26 18.16
C VAL A 67 -21.76 19.11 18.08
N LEU A 68 -21.29 17.87 18.14
CA LEU A 68 -19.91 17.51 17.84
C LEU A 68 -19.86 16.94 16.43
N LEU A 69 -19.40 17.76 15.48
CA LEU A 69 -19.26 17.38 14.07
C LEU A 69 -17.87 16.79 13.83
N THR A 70 -17.83 15.51 13.46
CA THR A 70 -16.59 14.76 13.16
C THR A 70 -16.74 13.91 11.90
N PRO A 71 -15.66 13.44 11.23
CA PRO A 71 -15.74 12.60 10.04
C PRO A 71 -16.75 11.46 10.17
N ALA A 72 -16.65 10.66 11.22
CA ALA A 72 -17.51 9.49 11.45
C ALA A 72 -18.57 9.66 12.55
N GLY A 73 -18.74 10.87 13.11
CA GLY A 73 -19.71 11.11 14.19
C GLY A 73 -19.32 10.39 15.49
N TYR A 74 -18.07 10.53 15.92
CA TYR A 74 -17.59 9.93 17.16
C TYR A 74 -18.26 10.54 18.39
N GLU A 75 -18.51 9.71 19.41
CA GLU A 75 -18.93 10.21 20.71
C GLU A 75 -17.86 11.09 21.35
N PRO A 76 -18.25 12.10 22.15
CA PRO A 76 -17.30 12.91 22.89
C PRO A 76 -16.49 12.04 23.87
N PRO A 77 -15.15 12.14 23.89
CA PRO A 77 -14.34 11.43 24.87
C PRO A 77 -14.67 11.89 26.30
N ASP A 78 -14.73 10.94 27.25
CA ASP A 78 -15.02 11.19 28.67
C ASP A 78 -14.09 12.24 29.31
N GLU A 79 -12.83 12.33 28.83
CA GLU A 79 -11.84 13.28 29.34
C GLU A 79 -12.14 14.74 28.92
N GLN A 80 -12.93 14.92 27.88
CA GLN A 80 -13.21 16.21 27.24
C GLN A 80 -14.56 16.81 27.61
N SER A 81 -15.46 16.01 28.20
CA SER A 81 -16.68 16.52 28.79
C SER A 81 -17.09 15.77 30.07
N GLU A 82 -17.51 16.52 31.09
CA GLU A 82 -18.15 15.99 32.31
C GLU A 82 -19.52 15.38 32.02
N ASN A 83 -20.16 15.80 30.93
CA ASN A 83 -21.44 15.27 30.50
C ASN A 83 -21.48 15.06 28.98
N PRO A 84 -20.81 13.99 28.48
CA PRO A 84 -20.74 13.68 27.05
C PRO A 84 -22.13 13.54 26.40
N SER A 85 -23.11 13.06 27.16
CA SER A 85 -24.48 12.80 26.67
C SER A 85 -25.24 14.04 26.19
N VAL A 86 -24.78 15.24 26.56
CA VAL A 86 -25.38 16.51 26.11
C VAL A 86 -24.98 16.84 24.67
N TRP A 87 -23.83 16.34 24.22
CA TRP A 87 -23.32 16.59 22.87
C TRP A 87 -23.83 15.53 21.91
N LEU A 88 -24.54 15.98 20.88
CA LEU A 88 -24.98 15.14 19.78
C LEU A 88 -23.77 14.84 18.87
N PRO A 89 -23.32 13.57 18.77
CA PRO A 89 -22.36 13.20 17.75
C PRO A 89 -23.01 13.30 16.36
N PHE A 90 -22.35 13.98 15.43
CA PHE A 90 -22.84 14.16 14.07
C PHE A 90 -21.72 13.93 13.06
N SER A 91 -22.01 13.16 12.01
CA SER A 91 -21.02 12.84 10.98
C SER A 91 -21.09 13.79 9.79
N TYR A 92 -19.98 13.90 9.06
CA TYR A 92 -19.95 14.65 7.80
C TYR A 92 -20.83 14.02 6.72
N SER A 93 -20.96 12.68 6.69
CA SER A 93 -21.91 12.00 5.80
C SER A 93 -23.36 12.36 6.14
N SER A 94 -23.73 12.36 7.42
CA SER A 94 -25.08 12.75 7.85
C SER A 94 -25.38 14.21 7.51
N LEU A 95 -24.39 15.10 7.66
CA LEU A 95 -24.52 16.50 7.26
C LEU A 95 -24.70 16.63 5.74
N ALA A 96 -23.95 15.88 4.95
CA ALA A 96 -24.06 15.85 3.49
C ALA A 96 -25.47 15.44 3.05
N GLU A 97 -26.00 14.34 3.58
CA GLU A 97 -27.36 13.86 3.28
C GLU A 97 -28.42 14.92 3.59
N VAL A 98 -28.30 15.59 4.74
CA VAL A 98 -29.21 16.68 5.11
C VAL A 98 -29.10 17.83 4.10
N MET A 99 -27.89 18.25 3.74
CA MET A 99 -27.69 19.34 2.77
C MET A 99 -28.20 18.95 1.37
N GLU A 100 -27.98 17.72 0.91
CA GLU A 100 -28.50 17.19 -0.36
C GLU A 100 -30.02 17.21 -0.40
N SER A 101 -30.67 16.79 0.69
CA SER A 101 -32.12 16.84 0.80
C SER A 101 -32.70 18.26 0.69
N LEU A 102 -31.88 19.29 0.94
CA LEU A 102 -32.25 20.70 0.85
C LEU A 102 -32.03 21.30 -0.55
N ILE A 103 -31.27 20.64 -1.43
CA ILE A 103 -31.00 21.12 -2.80
C ILE A 103 -32.27 21.48 -3.59
N PRO A 104 -33.35 20.68 -3.57
CA PRO A 104 -34.59 21.01 -4.30
C PRO A 104 -35.25 22.31 -3.85
N TYR A 105 -34.97 22.77 -2.63
CA TYR A 105 -35.54 23.98 -2.03
C TYR A 105 -34.56 25.17 -2.07
N ALA A 106 -33.30 24.94 -2.44
CA ALA A 106 -32.26 25.96 -2.46
C ALA A 106 -32.38 26.87 -3.70
N ASN A 107 -32.08 28.16 -3.52
CA ASN A 107 -31.87 29.04 -4.68
C ASN A 107 -30.57 28.65 -5.41
N GLY A 108 -30.40 29.09 -6.66
CA GLY A 108 -29.27 28.68 -7.50
C GLY A 108 -27.88 28.92 -6.90
N ARG A 109 -27.69 29.98 -6.10
CA ARG A 109 -26.41 30.22 -5.41
C ARG A 109 -26.18 29.26 -4.27
N ALA A 110 -27.19 29.08 -3.41
CA ALA A 110 -27.11 28.16 -2.28
C ALA A 110 -26.91 26.71 -2.73
N ARG A 111 -27.57 26.31 -3.82
CA ARG A 111 -27.39 25.00 -4.44
C ARG A 111 -25.94 24.74 -4.83
N ILE A 112 -25.32 25.66 -5.58
CA ILE A 112 -23.91 25.52 -5.99
C ILE A 112 -23.00 25.42 -4.76
N CYS A 113 -23.21 26.25 -3.74
CA CYS A 113 -22.42 26.18 -2.51
C CYS A 113 -22.56 24.82 -1.79
N ILE A 114 -23.77 24.24 -1.77
CA ILE A 114 -23.99 22.91 -1.18
C ILE A 114 -23.27 21.83 -2.00
N GLU A 115 -23.46 21.82 -3.32
CA GLU A 115 -22.86 20.83 -4.23
C GLU A 115 -21.33 20.90 -4.19
N ASP A 116 -20.75 22.12 -4.22
CA ASP A 116 -19.30 22.33 -4.12
C ASP A 116 -18.75 21.88 -2.77
N TYR A 117 -19.47 22.14 -1.68
CA TYR A 117 -19.04 21.76 -0.34
C TYR A 117 -19.03 20.24 -0.16
N ILE A 118 -20.06 19.54 -0.64
CA ILE A 118 -20.12 18.07 -0.58
C ILE A 118 -19.01 17.46 -1.45
N SER A 119 -18.81 18.01 -2.66
CA SER A 119 -17.74 17.57 -3.55
C SER A 119 -16.36 17.75 -2.91
N LEU A 120 -16.13 18.85 -2.20
CA LEU A 120 -14.89 19.08 -1.45
C LEU A 120 -14.69 18.05 -0.34
N LEU A 121 -15.73 17.77 0.45
CA LEU A 121 -15.67 16.81 1.55
C LEU A 121 -15.35 15.39 1.06
N LYS A 122 -15.94 14.96 -0.07
CA LYS A 122 -15.61 13.69 -0.73
C LYS A 122 -14.17 13.67 -1.24
N LYS A 123 -13.75 14.73 -1.94
CA LYS A 123 -12.40 14.84 -2.52
C LYS A 123 -11.29 14.80 -1.48
N GLU A 124 -11.50 15.42 -0.33
CA GLU A 124 -10.52 15.47 0.76
C GLU A 124 -10.62 14.27 1.72
N ASN A 125 -11.40 13.22 1.35
CA ASN A 125 -11.57 11.98 2.11
C ASN A 125 -12.06 12.21 3.55
N ILE A 126 -12.93 13.22 3.74
CA ILE A 126 -13.55 13.57 5.03
C ILE A 126 -14.81 12.73 5.27
N MET A 127 -15.50 12.31 4.20
CA MET A 127 -16.60 11.34 4.22
C MET A 127 -16.37 10.24 3.19
N GLU A 128 -16.99 9.07 3.39
CA GLU A 128 -17.01 7.97 2.41
C GLU A 128 -17.77 8.40 1.15
N ASP A 129 -17.23 8.06 -0.02
CA ASP A 129 -17.85 8.36 -1.31
C ASP A 129 -18.50 7.09 -1.86
N ASP A 130 -19.71 6.80 -1.39
CA ASP A 130 -20.45 5.59 -1.77
C ASP A 130 -20.60 5.45 -3.30
N GLU A 131 -20.67 6.54 -4.06
CA GLU A 131 -20.71 6.49 -5.53
C GLU A 131 -19.37 6.11 -6.14
N LEU A 132 -18.26 6.61 -5.58
CA LEU A 132 -16.91 6.20 -5.96
C LEU A 132 -16.66 4.74 -5.59
N ASP A 133 -17.09 4.30 -4.40
CA ASP A 133 -16.93 2.93 -3.92
C ASP A 133 -17.82 1.95 -4.69
N GLU A 134 -19.02 2.35 -5.07
CA GLU A 134 -19.90 1.55 -5.91
C GLU A 134 -19.38 1.51 -7.36
N LEU A 135 -18.85 2.62 -7.89
CA LEU A 135 -18.17 2.66 -9.19
C LEU A 135 -16.89 1.82 -9.18
N ALA A 136 -16.09 1.93 -8.13
CA ALA A 136 -14.88 1.14 -7.91
C ALA A 136 -15.24 -0.33 -7.75
N SER A 137 -16.31 -0.68 -7.05
CA SER A 137 -16.84 -2.05 -6.92
C SER A 137 -17.38 -2.59 -8.23
N LYS A 138 -18.05 -1.76 -9.05
CA LYS A 138 -18.53 -2.13 -10.39
C LYS A 138 -17.37 -2.31 -11.37
N LEU A 139 -16.37 -1.43 -11.32
CA LEU A 139 -15.13 -1.53 -12.11
C LEU A 139 -14.32 -2.75 -11.68
N TYR A 140 -14.14 -2.96 -10.37
CA TYR A 140 -13.46 -4.12 -9.81
C TYR A 140 -14.21 -5.40 -10.15
N GLY A 141 -15.53 -5.46 -10.03
CA GLY A 141 -16.32 -6.64 -10.44
C GLY A 141 -16.22 -6.94 -11.94
N ARG A 142 -16.26 -5.91 -12.79
CA ARG A 142 -16.18 -6.03 -14.25
C ARG A 142 -14.78 -6.42 -14.73
N TYR A 143 -13.74 -5.90 -14.08
CA TYR A 143 -12.35 -6.10 -14.45
C TYR A 143 -11.59 -6.88 -13.37
N ARG A 144 -12.27 -7.73 -12.60
CA ARG A 144 -11.71 -8.42 -11.42
C ARG A 144 -10.41 -9.14 -11.74
N GLY A 145 -10.36 -9.89 -12.84
CA GLY A 145 -9.13 -10.57 -13.27
C GLY A 145 -7.99 -9.61 -13.65
N VAL A 146 -8.27 -8.39 -14.09
CA VAL A 146 -7.25 -7.37 -14.39
C VAL A 146 -6.84 -6.64 -13.12
N PHE A 147 -7.78 -6.27 -12.26
CA PHE A 147 -7.48 -5.62 -10.98
C PHE A 147 -6.81 -6.56 -9.98
N ASP A 148 -7.19 -7.83 -9.90
CA ASP A 148 -6.51 -8.84 -9.08
C ASP A 148 -5.10 -9.09 -9.60
N LEU A 149 -4.93 -9.19 -10.92
CA LEU A 149 -3.61 -9.29 -11.55
C LEU A 149 -2.78 -8.03 -11.34
N VAL A 150 -3.37 -6.84 -11.42
CA VAL A 150 -2.72 -5.56 -11.10
C VAL A 150 -2.44 -5.45 -9.61
N ASN A 151 -3.30 -5.91 -8.71
CA ASN A 151 -3.09 -5.80 -7.27
C ASN A 151 -2.05 -6.82 -6.77
N GLU A 152 -2.10 -8.07 -7.26
CA GLU A 152 -1.07 -9.09 -7.03
C GLU A 152 0.29 -8.68 -7.62
N ARG A 153 0.30 -7.92 -8.73
CA ARG A 153 1.53 -7.38 -9.33
C ARG A 153 1.98 -6.07 -8.69
N CYS A 154 1.07 -5.19 -8.26
CA CYS A 154 1.34 -3.80 -7.87
C CYS A 154 1.32 -3.53 -6.36
N ALA A 155 0.78 -4.41 -5.51
CA ALA A 155 0.85 -4.26 -4.05
C ALA A 155 2.31 -4.22 -3.53
N GLY A 156 3.28 -4.64 -4.35
CA GLY A 156 4.73 -4.47 -4.11
C GLY A 156 5.45 -3.48 -5.06
N GLN A 157 4.72 -2.72 -5.89
CA GLN A 157 5.27 -1.82 -6.92
C GLN A 157 4.96 -0.32 -6.72
N ALA A 158 4.25 0.05 -5.66
CA ALA A 158 4.12 1.46 -5.25
C ALA A 158 5.19 1.82 -4.21
N GLY A 159 5.64 3.08 -4.21
CA GLY A 159 6.68 3.58 -3.30
C GLY A 159 8.10 3.09 -3.62
N VAL A 160 8.97 3.12 -2.62
CA VAL A 160 10.42 2.83 -2.77
C VAL A 160 10.69 1.44 -3.34
N ALA A 161 9.93 0.42 -2.94
CA ALA A 161 10.10 -0.95 -3.44
C ALA A 161 9.86 -1.08 -4.95
N GLY A 162 8.86 -0.37 -5.48
CA GLY A 162 8.59 -0.31 -6.92
C GLY A 162 9.66 0.44 -7.71
N TYR A 163 10.16 1.54 -7.13
CA TYR A 163 11.27 2.29 -7.72
C TYR A 163 12.55 1.44 -7.81
N LEU A 164 12.92 0.77 -6.70
CA LEU A 164 14.04 -0.17 -6.65
C LEU A 164 13.87 -1.33 -7.63
N ARG A 165 12.65 -1.84 -7.80
CA ARG A 165 12.34 -2.88 -8.79
C ARG A 165 12.73 -2.45 -10.20
N GLY A 166 12.39 -1.22 -10.59
CA GLY A 166 12.78 -0.66 -11.88
C GLY A 166 14.31 -0.61 -12.06
N ILE A 167 15.02 -0.19 -11.00
CA ILE A 167 16.48 -0.21 -10.97
C ILE A 167 17.01 -1.64 -11.14
N TYR A 168 16.45 -2.62 -10.43
CA TYR A 168 16.92 -4.01 -10.49
C TYR A 168 16.69 -4.63 -11.85
N LEU A 169 15.51 -4.41 -12.45
CA LEU A 169 15.23 -4.83 -13.83
C LEU A 169 16.23 -4.23 -14.82
N SER A 170 16.60 -2.96 -14.65
CA SER A 170 17.60 -2.32 -15.51
C SER A 170 18.96 -3.04 -15.42
N VAL A 171 19.44 -3.34 -14.21
CA VAL A 171 20.72 -4.03 -13.99
C VAL A 171 20.69 -5.47 -14.50
N LEU A 172 19.61 -6.22 -14.25
CA LEU A 172 19.49 -7.59 -14.75
C LEU A 172 19.53 -7.64 -16.28
N ASN A 173 18.84 -6.69 -16.94
CA ASN A 173 18.82 -6.62 -18.40
C ASN A 173 20.14 -6.09 -18.99
N GLU A 174 20.95 -5.31 -18.25
CA GLU A 174 22.35 -5.00 -18.60
C GLU A 174 23.21 -6.29 -18.65
N TYR A 175 23.05 -7.20 -17.68
CA TYR A 175 23.78 -8.47 -17.65
C TYR A 175 23.33 -9.44 -18.76
N LYS A 176 22.03 -9.46 -19.10
CA LYS A 176 21.54 -10.20 -20.27
C LYS A 176 22.11 -9.65 -21.57
N LYS A 177 22.09 -8.32 -21.76
CA LYS A 177 22.66 -7.68 -22.96
C LYS A 177 24.16 -7.91 -23.13
N SER A 178 24.91 -8.01 -22.03
CA SER A 178 26.34 -8.31 -22.07
C SER A 178 26.67 -9.80 -22.24
N GLY A 179 25.66 -10.67 -22.38
CA GLY A 179 25.85 -12.11 -22.54
C GLY A 179 26.24 -12.86 -21.26
N ARG A 180 26.21 -12.19 -20.10
CA ARG A 180 26.52 -12.82 -18.81
C ARG A 180 25.36 -13.66 -18.28
N PHE A 181 24.12 -13.32 -18.67
CA PHE A 181 22.92 -14.13 -18.43
C PHE A 181 22.42 -14.72 -19.74
N SER A 182 22.06 -16.00 -19.72
CA SER A 182 21.37 -16.65 -20.85
C SER A 182 19.93 -16.16 -20.95
N ASP A 183 19.29 -15.91 -19.80
CA ASP A 183 17.94 -15.39 -19.72
C ASP A 183 17.72 -14.58 -18.43
N CYS A 184 16.76 -13.67 -18.45
CA CYS A 184 16.28 -12.95 -17.28
C CYS A 184 14.89 -12.39 -17.53
N VAL A 185 14.20 -12.04 -16.45
CA VAL A 185 12.93 -11.31 -16.52
C VAL A 185 13.09 -10.03 -17.37
N PRO A 186 12.17 -9.77 -18.33
CA PRO A 186 12.27 -8.59 -19.20
C PRO A 186 11.98 -7.29 -18.44
N LEU A 187 12.32 -6.14 -19.04
CA LEU A 187 12.14 -4.81 -18.42
C LEU A 187 10.67 -4.48 -18.10
N ASP A 188 9.74 -5.01 -18.88
CA ASP A 188 8.29 -4.86 -18.70
C ASP A 188 7.68 -5.99 -17.86
N PHE A 189 8.50 -6.88 -17.29
CA PHE A 189 8.03 -7.91 -16.38
C PHE A 189 7.33 -7.26 -15.20
N THR A 190 6.25 -7.88 -14.72
CA THR A 190 5.40 -7.34 -13.64
C THR A 190 5.27 -8.28 -12.45
N GLY A 191 5.87 -9.47 -12.48
CA GLY A 191 5.87 -10.37 -11.32
C GLY A 191 6.75 -9.86 -10.17
N VAL A 192 6.46 -10.33 -8.96
CA VAL A 192 7.15 -9.95 -7.72
C VAL A 192 8.56 -10.56 -7.64
N TYR A 193 8.74 -11.76 -8.20
CA TYR A 193 10.00 -12.49 -8.17
C TYR A 193 10.81 -12.19 -9.43
N LEU A 194 11.94 -11.49 -9.27
CA LEU A 194 12.87 -11.25 -10.38
C LEU A 194 13.86 -12.41 -10.45
N SER A 195 14.09 -12.95 -11.64
CA SER A 195 15.04 -14.05 -11.84
C SER A 195 15.90 -13.89 -13.07
N PHE A 196 17.00 -14.64 -13.07
CA PHE A 196 17.88 -14.83 -14.22
C PHE A 196 18.45 -16.26 -14.25
N HIS A 197 19.01 -16.60 -15.41
CA HIS A 197 19.66 -17.86 -15.73
C HIS A 197 21.02 -17.58 -16.38
N THR A 198 21.86 -18.60 -16.42
CA THR A 198 23.23 -18.54 -16.93
C THR A 198 23.47 -19.75 -17.82
N ALA A 199 24.21 -19.58 -18.92
CA ALA A 199 24.45 -20.67 -19.86
C ALA A 199 25.19 -21.86 -19.20
N GLY A 200 26.08 -21.59 -18.24
CA GLY A 200 26.81 -22.62 -17.52
C GLY A 200 25.90 -23.50 -16.67
N MET A 201 25.03 -22.89 -15.87
CA MET A 201 24.09 -23.62 -15.03
C MET A 201 22.95 -24.27 -15.83
N ASP A 202 22.47 -23.62 -16.90
CA ASP A 202 21.51 -24.22 -17.85
C ASP A 202 22.07 -25.52 -18.44
N ALA A 203 23.34 -25.51 -18.88
CA ALA A 203 24.01 -26.68 -19.42
C ALA A 203 24.22 -27.77 -18.37
N TYR A 204 24.63 -27.40 -17.14
CA TYR A 204 24.91 -28.37 -16.08
C TYR A 204 23.66 -29.05 -15.52
N LEU A 205 22.57 -28.31 -15.33
CA LEU A 205 21.33 -28.84 -14.76
C LEU A 205 20.31 -29.29 -15.82
N HIS A 206 20.71 -29.36 -17.09
CA HIS A 206 19.85 -29.69 -18.22
C HIS A 206 18.52 -28.89 -18.17
N ASN A 207 18.60 -27.56 -18.07
CA ASN A 207 17.41 -26.73 -17.86
C ASN A 207 16.42 -26.88 -19.04
N ASP A 208 15.36 -27.66 -18.82
CA ASP A 208 14.37 -28.06 -19.84
C ASP A 208 12.99 -27.51 -19.48
N ARG A 209 12.61 -26.40 -20.13
CA ARG A 209 11.32 -25.72 -19.97
C ARG A 209 10.18 -26.35 -20.80
N SER A 210 10.19 -27.68 -20.97
CA SER A 210 9.11 -28.40 -21.68
C SER A 210 8.20 -29.21 -20.75
N ARG A 211 8.55 -29.32 -19.47
CA ARG A 211 7.94 -30.23 -18.50
C ARG A 211 7.45 -29.52 -17.25
N ALA A 212 6.45 -30.10 -16.60
CA ALA A 212 5.97 -29.63 -15.31
C ALA A 212 7.03 -29.84 -14.22
N GLY A 213 7.06 -28.95 -13.24
CA GLY A 213 7.99 -29.03 -12.12
C GLY A 213 7.64 -28.05 -11.01
N THR A 214 8.67 -27.70 -10.24
CA THR A 214 8.56 -26.94 -8.99
C THR A 214 7.80 -25.62 -9.12
N TRP A 215 7.96 -24.91 -10.25
CA TRP A 215 7.39 -23.57 -10.46
C TRP A 215 6.31 -23.55 -11.54
N GLY A 216 5.68 -24.70 -11.82
CA GLY A 216 4.52 -24.78 -12.71
C GLY A 216 4.71 -25.71 -13.89
N ASN A 217 4.06 -25.41 -15.01
CA ASN A 217 4.11 -26.20 -16.24
C ASN A 217 4.04 -25.30 -17.47
N PRO A 218 5.13 -25.13 -18.24
CA PRO A 218 6.46 -25.70 -18.00
C PRO A 218 7.19 -25.05 -16.82
N SER A 219 8.19 -25.75 -16.26
CA SER A 219 9.01 -25.31 -15.13
C SER A 219 10.49 -25.33 -15.48
N ASP A 220 11.25 -24.37 -14.94
CA ASP A 220 12.71 -24.42 -14.91
C ASP A 220 13.22 -25.47 -13.89
N THR A 221 14.45 -25.93 -14.08
CA THR A 221 15.17 -26.81 -13.14
C THR A 221 15.76 -26.02 -11.97
N TYR A 222 16.06 -24.74 -12.18
CA TYR A 222 16.64 -23.86 -11.16
C TYR A 222 16.29 -22.40 -11.45
N HIS A 223 16.52 -21.54 -10.46
CA HIS A 223 16.50 -20.09 -10.64
C HIS A 223 17.58 -19.41 -9.80
N TYR A 224 18.15 -18.35 -10.35
CA TYR A 224 18.72 -17.29 -9.53
C TYR A 224 17.66 -16.23 -9.25
N TRP A 225 17.27 -16.08 -7.99
CA TRP A 225 16.28 -15.09 -7.57
C TRP A 225 16.93 -13.85 -7.00
N VAL A 226 16.41 -12.67 -7.36
CA VAL A 226 16.48 -11.49 -6.50
C VAL A 226 15.30 -11.59 -5.53
N TYR A 227 15.54 -12.19 -4.37
CA TYR A 227 14.48 -12.61 -3.45
C TYR A 227 13.90 -11.39 -2.69
N PRO A 228 12.56 -11.30 -2.53
CA PRO A 228 11.93 -10.23 -1.76
C PRO A 228 12.28 -10.29 -0.26
N THR A 229 12.17 -9.21 0.50
CA THR A 229 11.67 -7.88 0.12
C THR A 229 12.65 -7.11 -0.76
N LEU A 230 12.16 -6.37 -1.76
CA LEU A 230 13.01 -5.57 -2.64
C LEU A 230 13.68 -4.37 -1.95
N LEU A 231 13.26 -4.00 -0.74
CA LEU A 231 13.95 -3.00 0.09
C LEU A 231 15.29 -3.53 0.63
N LYS A 232 15.42 -4.86 0.77
CA LYS A 232 16.60 -5.54 1.33
C LYS A 232 16.85 -6.88 0.62
N PRO A 233 17.12 -6.85 -0.69
CA PRO A 233 17.12 -8.06 -1.51
C PRO A 233 18.32 -8.95 -1.23
N THR A 234 18.12 -10.24 -1.49
CA THR A 234 19.16 -11.27 -1.41
C THR A 234 19.16 -12.07 -2.70
N ILE A 235 20.34 -12.30 -3.28
CA ILE A 235 20.50 -13.15 -4.46
C ILE A 235 20.56 -14.60 -3.99
N LYS A 236 19.64 -15.44 -4.45
CA LYS A 236 19.57 -16.85 -4.08
C LYS A 236 19.68 -17.75 -5.31
N LEU A 237 20.45 -18.82 -5.20
CA LEU A 237 20.37 -19.95 -6.12
C LEU A 237 19.44 -20.99 -5.52
N GLU A 238 18.35 -21.30 -6.22
CA GLU A 238 17.36 -22.29 -5.82
C GLU A 238 17.20 -23.38 -6.89
N LEU A 239 17.11 -24.62 -6.45
CA LEU A 239 16.89 -25.81 -7.27
C LEU A 239 15.45 -26.29 -7.13
N GLY A 240 14.86 -26.70 -8.23
CA GLY A 240 13.48 -27.20 -8.32
C GLY A 240 13.41 -28.68 -8.69
N PRO A 241 13.65 -29.60 -7.73
CA PRO A 241 13.76 -31.04 -8.02
C PRO A 241 12.42 -31.71 -8.34
N PHE A 242 11.28 -31.13 -7.95
CA PHE A 242 9.97 -31.71 -8.26
C PHE A 242 9.78 -31.86 -9.78
N GLY A 243 9.44 -33.08 -10.22
CA GLY A 243 9.20 -33.41 -11.63
C GLY A 243 10.45 -33.63 -12.50
N GLN A 244 11.65 -33.54 -11.91
CA GLN A 244 12.91 -33.66 -12.65
C GLN A 244 13.39 -35.11 -12.78
N PRO A 245 14.07 -35.45 -13.90
CA PRO A 245 14.61 -36.79 -14.12
C PRO A 245 15.80 -37.09 -13.18
N SER A 246 16.08 -38.39 -12.97
CA SER A 246 17.03 -38.83 -11.95
C SER A 246 18.47 -38.34 -12.17
N ASP A 247 18.91 -38.15 -13.41
CA ASP A 247 20.20 -37.57 -13.76
C ASP A 247 20.30 -36.10 -13.32
N VAL A 248 19.26 -35.31 -13.53
CA VAL A 248 19.18 -33.92 -13.05
C VAL A 248 19.17 -33.86 -11.53
N ILE A 249 18.44 -34.76 -10.86
CA ILE A 249 18.45 -34.85 -9.38
C ILE A 249 19.86 -35.17 -8.85
N GLN A 250 20.61 -36.06 -9.50
CA GLN A 250 22.00 -36.37 -9.14
C GLN A 250 22.93 -35.17 -9.37
N ALA A 251 22.75 -34.42 -10.46
CA ALA A 251 23.48 -33.17 -10.71
C ALA A 251 23.19 -32.11 -9.64
N MET A 252 21.91 -31.93 -9.28
CA MET A 252 21.48 -31.05 -8.20
C MET A 252 22.12 -31.41 -6.85
N GLU A 253 22.15 -32.70 -6.48
CA GLU A 253 22.77 -33.14 -5.24
C GLU A 253 24.30 -32.97 -5.25
N SER A 254 24.94 -33.21 -6.40
CA SER A 254 26.37 -32.94 -6.59
C SER A 254 26.69 -31.46 -6.38
N LEU A 255 25.88 -30.57 -6.97
CA LEU A 255 25.97 -29.13 -6.78
C LEU A 255 25.78 -28.74 -5.30
N ARG A 256 24.77 -29.29 -4.62
CA ARG A 256 24.52 -29.04 -3.19
C ARG A 256 25.75 -29.39 -2.34
N ARG A 257 26.39 -30.53 -2.62
CA ARG A 257 27.58 -31.03 -1.90
C ARG A 257 28.80 -30.13 -2.12
N VAL A 258 29.12 -29.79 -3.38
CA VAL A 258 30.25 -28.89 -3.70
C VAL A 258 30.03 -27.49 -3.14
N ALA A 259 28.79 -26.99 -3.23
CA ALA A 259 28.39 -25.72 -2.62
C ALA A 259 28.42 -25.73 -1.07
N LYS A 260 28.57 -26.92 -0.45
CA LYS A 260 28.52 -27.14 1.00
C LYS A 260 27.24 -26.58 1.64
N ALA A 261 26.12 -26.72 0.94
CA ALA A 261 24.83 -26.28 1.45
C ALA A 261 24.40 -27.15 2.63
N ARG A 262 23.90 -26.52 3.70
CA ARG A 262 23.55 -27.20 4.97
C ARG A 262 22.19 -27.90 4.94
N ASN A 263 21.43 -27.70 3.88
CA ASN A 263 20.09 -28.26 3.73
C ASN A 263 20.14 -29.78 3.52
N PRO A 264 19.05 -30.52 3.78
CA PRO A 264 19.00 -31.97 3.54
C PRO A 264 19.29 -32.35 2.08
N GLU A 265 19.61 -33.62 1.89
CA GLU A 265 19.76 -34.23 0.56
C GLU A 265 18.54 -33.95 -0.33
N ILE A 266 18.80 -33.82 -1.62
CA ILE A 266 17.77 -33.53 -2.61
C ILE A 266 17.02 -34.81 -2.95
N SER A 267 15.72 -34.81 -2.67
CA SER A 267 14.77 -35.84 -3.09
C SER A 267 13.89 -35.30 -4.22
N PRO A 268 13.44 -36.13 -5.18
CA PRO A 268 12.45 -35.75 -6.19
C PRO A 268 11.14 -35.20 -5.63
N ASP A 269 10.78 -35.55 -4.38
CA ASP A 269 9.57 -35.04 -3.72
C ASP A 269 9.77 -33.67 -3.06
N SER A 270 10.98 -33.13 -3.11
CA SER A 270 11.28 -31.85 -2.51
C SER A 270 10.66 -30.74 -3.35
N HIS A 271 10.00 -29.77 -2.71
CA HIS A 271 9.44 -28.64 -3.44
C HIS A 271 10.56 -27.80 -4.04
N TYR A 272 11.44 -27.20 -3.21
CA TYR A 272 12.61 -26.47 -3.69
C TYR A 272 13.80 -26.63 -2.72
N ARG A 273 14.99 -26.25 -3.18
CA ARG A 273 16.21 -26.26 -2.35
C ARG A 273 17.12 -25.08 -2.62
N VAL A 274 17.35 -24.25 -1.60
CA VAL A 274 18.31 -23.14 -1.65
C VAL A 274 19.73 -23.71 -1.54
N VAL A 275 20.61 -23.35 -2.46
CA VAL A 275 22.02 -23.78 -2.47
C VAL A 275 22.92 -22.67 -1.95
N LYS A 276 22.69 -21.44 -2.41
CA LYS A 276 23.51 -20.28 -2.07
C LYS A 276 22.64 -19.06 -1.85
N SER A 277 23.06 -18.22 -0.91
CA SER A 277 22.41 -16.95 -0.58
C SER A 277 23.49 -15.87 -0.42
N ILE A 278 23.36 -14.77 -1.15
CA ILE A 278 24.29 -13.62 -1.13
C ILE A 278 23.48 -12.35 -0.90
N PRO A 279 23.61 -11.68 0.26
CA PRO A 279 22.88 -10.45 0.52
C PRO A 279 23.38 -9.34 -0.42
N ALA A 280 22.47 -8.56 -1.01
CA ALA A 280 22.85 -7.47 -1.90
C ALA A 280 23.47 -6.28 -1.17
N ARG A 281 23.34 -6.22 0.16
CA ARG A 281 23.77 -5.10 1.03
C ARG A 281 23.11 -3.76 0.65
N ILE A 282 21.91 -3.85 0.10
CA ILE A 282 20.96 -2.74 -0.07
C ILE A 282 20.00 -2.82 1.10
N ASP A 283 19.71 -1.69 1.73
CA ASP A 283 18.74 -1.58 2.82
C ASP A 283 18.07 -0.22 2.73
N GLU A 284 16.85 -0.22 2.19
CA GLU A 284 16.02 0.96 1.96
C GLU A 284 14.73 0.87 2.81
N THR A 285 14.79 0.14 3.93
CA THR A 285 13.63 -0.11 4.79
C THR A 285 13.14 1.13 5.54
N GLU A 286 14.03 2.10 5.78
CA GLU A 286 13.72 3.39 6.41
C GLU A 286 13.47 4.51 5.39
N THR A 287 13.65 4.23 4.09
CA THR A 287 13.50 5.22 3.03
C THR A 287 12.02 5.48 2.77
N VAL A 288 11.61 6.75 2.89
CA VAL A 288 10.19 7.15 2.79
C VAL A 288 9.83 7.59 1.36
N ASN A 289 10.72 8.35 0.71
CA ASN A 289 10.51 8.82 -0.66
C ASN A 289 11.49 8.17 -1.65
N ALA A 290 11.01 7.83 -2.83
CA ALA A 290 11.83 7.25 -3.90
C ALA A 290 12.91 8.22 -4.39
N ASP A 291 12.67 9.53 -4.30
CA ASP A 291 13.64 10.56 -4.69
C ASP A 291 14.90 10.58 -3.80
N ASP A 292 14.83 9.99 -2.59
CA ASP A 292 15.95 9.91 -1.65
C ASP A 292 16.89 8.72 -1.93
N VAL A 293 16.52 7.83 -2.86
CA VAL A 293 17.29 6.63 -3.17
C VAL A 293 18.56 6.98 -3.95
N ASP A 294 19.73 6.59 -3.43
CA ASP A 294 21.00 6.63 -4.17
C ASP A 294 21.01 5.57 -5.28
N VAL A 295 20.48 5.95 -6.45
CA VAL A 295 20.32 5.07 -7.61
C VAL A 295 21.64 4.38 -7.99
N GLU A 296 22.74 5.12 -8.07
CA GLU A 296 24.01 4.55 -8.52
C GLU A 296 24.65 3.68 -7.44
N GLY A 297 24.53 4.06 -6.16
CA GLY A 297 24.93 3.21 -5.04
C GLY A 297 24.17 1.89 -5.01
N VAL A 298 22.84 1.94 -5.22
CA VAL A 298 21.99 0.75 -5.32
C VAL A 298 22.39 -0.14 -6.49
N LYS A 299 22.59 0.43 -7.69
CA LYS A 299 23.06 -0.33 -8.86
C LYS A 299 24.39 -1.01 -8.59
N ASN A 300 25.36 -0.30 -8.04
CA ASN A 300 26.70 -0.85 -7.76
C ASN A 300 26.67 -1.97 -6.70
N LYS A 301 25.85 -1.82 -5.65
CA LYS A 301 25.63 -2.88 -4.66
C LYS A 301 25.01 -4.12 -5.30
N LEU A 302 23.99 -3.95 -6.15
CA LEU A 302 23.36 -5.07 -6.85
C LEU A 302 24.34 -5.76 -7.81
N ARG A 303 25.07 -5.01 -8.65
CA ARG A 303 26.10 -5.56 -9.55
C ARG A 303 27.11 -6.41 -8.79
N LYS A 304 27.63 -5.89 -7.68
CA LYS A 304 28.57 -6.63 -6.82
C LYS A 304 27.98 -7.93 -6.27
N ALA A 305 26.70 -7.95 -5.91
CA ALA A 305 26.02 -9.15 -5.43
C ALA A 305 25.85 -10.20 -6.54
N LEU A 306 25.47 -9.76 -7.74
CA LEU A 306 25.36 -10.61 -8.94
C LEU A 306 26.73 -11.17 -9.34
N ASP A 307 27.78 -10.35 -9.37
CA ASP A 307 29.13 -10.79 -9.67
C ASP A 307 29.63 -11.84 -8.66
N ASN A 308 29.39 -11.62 -7.37
CA ASN A 308 29.73 -12.62 -6.35
C ASN A 308 28.97 -13.95 -6.54
N MET A 309 27.74 -13.92 -7.05
CA MET A 309 26.98 -15.12 -7.36
C MET A 309 27.54 -15.84 -8.59
N LEU A 310 27.92 -15.09 -9.64
CA LEU A 310 28.56 -15.64 -10.83
C LEU A 310 29.95 -16.22 -10.53
N ASP A 311 30.73 -15.58 -9.67
CA ASP A 311 32.02 -16.11 -9.21
C ASP A 311 31.85 -17.40 -8.40
N PHE A 312 30.77 -17.48 -7.60
CA PHE A 312 30.39 -18.69 -6.90
C PHE A 312 29.99 -19.80 -7.88
N GLU A 313 29.14 -19.51 -8.87
CA GLU A 313 28.77 -20.45 -9.92
C GLU A 313 30.01 -21.01 -10.60
N LYS A 314 30.88 -20.12 -11.10
CA LYS A 314 32.09 -20.50 -11.82
C LYS A 314 32.95 -21.46 -11.01
N LYS A 315 33.27 -21.11 -9.76
CA LYS A 315 34.07 -21.98 -8.87
C LYS A 315 33.41 -23.34 -8.64
N THR A 316 32.09 -23.35 -8.47
CA THR A 316 31.34 -24.58 -8.20
C THR A 316 31.31 -25.48 -9.44
N LEU A 317 31.09 -24.92 -10.63
CA LEU A 317 31.10 -25.66 -11.89
C LEU A 317 32.51 -26.16 -12.25
N ASP A 318 33.55 -25.37 -11.98
CA ASP A 318 34.95 -25.78 -12.14
C ASP A 318 35.28 -27.00 -11.23
N GLU A 319 34.85 -26.98 -9.97
CA GLU A 319 35.01 -28.10 -9.03
C GLU A 319 34.21 -29.36 -9.44
N LEU A 320 33.08 -29.17 -10.14
CA LEU A 320 32.26 -30.25 -10.69
C LEU A 320 32.80 -30.80 -12.03
N GLY A 321 33.89 -30.22 -12.57
CA GLY A 321 34.51 -30.66 -13.81
C GLY A 321 33.74 -30.27 -15.07
N VAL A 322 32.88 -29.25 -15.01
CA VAL A 322 32.12 -28.76 -16.15
C VAL A 322 33.02 -27.86 -17.00
N ILE A 323 33.31 -28.27 -18.24
CA ILE A 323 34.09 -27.45 -19.17
C ILE A 323 33.22 -26.26 -19.61
N PRO A 324 33.72 -25.00 -19.55
CA PRO A 324 32.95 -23.84 -19.98
C PRO A 324 32.50 -24.02 -21.44
N VAL A 325 31.20 -23.84 -21.71
CA VAL A 325 30.75 -23.60 -23.08
C VAL A 325 31.40 -22.29 -23.52
N ALA A 326 32.29 -22.36 -24.52
CA ALA A 326 32.96 -21.18 -25.05
C ALA A 326 31.91 -20.13 -25.47
N GLN A 327 32.11 -18.89 -25.01
CA GLN A 327 31.25 -17.73 -25.31
C GLN A 327 31.22 -17.39 -26.79
#